data_AF-A0A5A5RPR4-F1
#
_entry.id   AF-A0A5A5RPR4-F1
#
_cell.length_a   1.000
_cell.length_b   1.000
_cell.length_c   1.000
_cell.angle_alpha   90.00
_cell.angle_beta   90.00
_cell.angle_gamma   90.00
#
_symmetry.space_group_name_H-M   'P 1'
#
loop_
_entity.id
_entity.type
_entity.pdbx_description
1 polymer ?
#
loop_
_entity_poly.entity_id
_entity_poly.type
_entity_poly.pdbx_seq_one_letter_code
_entity_poly.pdbx_strand_id
1 'polypeptide(L)'
;MVYGYRLLSPWLAGYLHLTGSELKLVAHLHWALGSCLLLGALFYPVAVNQLLGLATGIFLTRYAIWQGRNHPDQAIAEIWVYLGILEATGIGVYAANTIPPMEFFSQYLVSWLGVIASGVAVFTYLLPWRLWGWPPRPWQFLALVLPGLALGGSLDKLNPLSLLVVAGFYAWLAWLRQQPRWRYLTLLLVNWAIARWLADFSLATPFAYSSLVGLSLLCLVWIEPTCQGRQGKSLRHLLRLLGTGIIASAALWFHHQTGILPGILSLVAIFAGLALRIRAFLYLGTFTFVANAFYQLVILIVLYPLLKWIIGLLVGVSLLSIAGNFETRRTQLTSLLQNWLRDLQEWE
;
A
#
# COMPACT_ATOMS: atom_id res chain seq x y z
N MET A 1 21.93 -32.58 10.45
CA MET A 1 23.04 -33.09 9.61
C MET A 1 24.38 -32.37 9.79
N VAL A 2 24.48 -31.03 9.84
CA VAL A 2 25.80 -30.33 9.95
C VAL A 2 26.65 -30.76 11.16
N TYR A 3 26.04 -30.93 12.34
CA TYR A 3 26.75 -31.45 13.52
C TYR A 3 26.99 -32.96 13.43
N GLY A 4 26.03 -33.74 12.93
CA GLY A 4 26.17 -35.19 12.76
C GLY A 4 27.29 -35.55 11.79
N TYR A 5 27.37 -34.90 10.63
CA TYR A 5 28.45 -35.12 9.67
C TYR A 5 29.80 -34.59 10.14
N ARG A 6 29.88 -33.52 10.94
CA ARG A 6 31.16 -33.08 11.54
C ARG A 6 31.63 -33.99 12.69
N LEU A 7 30.71 -34.46 13.55
CA LEU A 7 31.03 -35.38 14.64
C LEU A 7 31.33 -36.79 14.13
N LEU A 8 30.59 -37.27 13.13
CA LEU A 8 30.77 -38.60 12.56
C LEU A 8 31.74 -38.60 11.38
N SER A 9 32.14 -37.45 10.84
CA SER A 9 33.11 -37.32 9.72
C SER A 9 34.36 -38.18 9.91
N PRO A 10 35.05 -38.14 11.07
CA PRO A 10 36.26 -38.94 11.25
C PRO A 10 35.98 -40.45 11.17
N TRP A 11 34.82 -40.86 11.71
CA TRP A 11 34.41 -42.25 11.78
C TRP A 11 33.88 -42.77 10.44
N LEU A 12 33.07 -41.97 9.73
CA LEU A 12 32.56 -42.27 8.39
C LEU A 12 33.67 -42.26 7.35
N ALA A 13 34.60 -41.31 7.41
CA ALA A 13 35.74 -41.25 6.49
C ALA A 13 36.67 -42.46 6.70
N GLY A 14 36.87 -42.87 7.96
CA GLY A 14 37.61 -44.09 8.28
C GLY A 14 36.89 -45.38 7.85
N TYR A 15 35.56 -45.46 8.00
CA TYR A 15 34.80 -46.66 7.66
C TYR A 15 34.55 -46.83 6.15
N LEU A 16 34.26 -45.72 5.45
CA LEU A 16 33.95 -45.72 4.00
C LEU A 16 35.18 -45.46 3.12
N HIS A 17 36.35 -45.17 3.70
CA HIS A 17 37.59 -44.78 3.00
C HIS A 17 37.41 -43.61 2.00
N LEU A 18 36.48 -42.69 2.29
CA LEU A 18 36.20 -41.54 1.42
C LEU A 18 37.04 -40.32 1.83
N THR A 19 37.51 -39.58 0.83
CA THR A 19 38.13 -38.27 1.03
C THR A 19 37.10 -37.23 1.49
N GLY A 20 37.56 -36.18 2.17
CA GLY A 20 36.67 -35.11 2.64
C GLY A 20 35.88 -34.41 1.52
N SER A 21 36.44 -34.36 0.30
CA SER A 21 35.78 -33.85 -0.90
C SER A 21 34.65 -34.76 -1.38
N GLU A 22 34.87 -36.07 -1.41
CA GLU A 22 33.85 -37.05 -1.82
C GLU A 22 32.69 -37.07 -0.82
N LEU A 23 33.00 -37.00 0.47
CA LEU A 23 32.01 -36.92 1.53
C LEU A 23 31.11 -35.68 1.39
N LYS A 24 31.70 -34.54 1.00
CA LYS A 24 30.96 -33.30 0.73
C LYS A 24 30.06 -33.42 -0.51
N LEU A 25 30.57 -34.04 -1.59
CA LEU A 25 29.78 -34.30 -2.79
C LEU A 25 28.57 -35.19 -2.50
N VAL A 26 28.78 -36.29 -1.77
CA VAL A 26 27.71 -37.20 -1.35
C VAL A 26 26.66 -36.44 -0.53
N ALA A 27 27.07 -35.58 0.40
CA ALA A 27 26.14 -34.76 1.18
C ALA A 27 25.32 -33.79 0.31
N HIS A 28 25.92 -33.17 -0.71
CA HIS A 28 25.21 -32.30 -1.64
C HIS A 28 24.20 -33.06 -2.50
N LEU A 29 24.55 -34.26 -2.98
CA LEU A 29 23.65 -35.12 -3.73
C LEU A 29 22.45 -35.58 -2.87
N HIS A 30 22.71 -35.97 -1.62
CA HIS A 30 21.64 -36.32 -0.68
C HIS A 30 20.74 -35.14 -0.36
N TRP A 31 21.31 -33.94 -0.19
CA TRP A 31 20.53 -32.73 -0.01
C TRP A 31 19.64 -32.47 -1.23
N ALA A 32 20.20 -32.48 -2.45
CA ALA A 32 19.45 -32.24 -3.68
C ALA A 32 18.33 -33.26 -3.91
N LEU A 33 18.60 -34.55 -3.64
CA LEU A 33 17.58 -35.59 -3.69
C LEU A 33 16.48 -35.34 -2.65
N GLY A 34 16.87 -34.99 -1.42
CA GLY A 34 15.94 -34.60 -0.36
C GLY A 34 15.06 -33.40 -0.73
N SER A 35 15.63 -32.37 -1.37
CA SER A 35 14.89 -31.20 -1.85
C SER A 35 13.88 -31.58 -2.93
N CYS A 36 14.24 -32.50 -3.84
CA CYS A 36 13.32 -33.04 -4.85
C CYS A 36 12.16 -33.83 -4.21
N LEU A 37 12.47 -34.64 -3.20
CA LEU A 37 11.45 -35.37 -2.44
C LEU A 37 10.53 -34.44 -1.65
N LEU A 38 11.08 -33.37 -1.04
CA LEU A 38 10.28 -32.34 -0.36
C LEU A 38 9.32 -31.66 -1.34
N LEU A 39 9.79 -31.30 -2.54
CA LEU A 39 8.95 -30.78 -3.61
C LEU A 39 7.84 -31.77 -3.99
N GLY A 40 8.16 -33.05 -4.16
CA GLY A 40 7.17 -34.10 -4.41
C GLY A 40 6.13 -34.22 -3.30
N ALA A 41 6.56 -34.11 -2.04
CA ALA A 41 5.69 -34.20 -0.86
C ALA A 41 4.67 -33.05 -0.74
N LEU A 42 4.91 -31.91 -1.41
CA LEU A 42 3.93 -30.82 -1.50
C LEU A 42 2.71 -31.19 -2.37
N PHE A 43 2.92 -32.02 -3.39
CA PHE A 43 1.86 -32.46 -4.30
C PHE A 43 1.24 -33.80 -3.88
N TYR A 44 2.06 -34.66 -3.27
CA TYR A 44 1.66 -35.99 -2.80
C TYR A 44 2.02 -36.11 -1.31
N PRO A 45 1.13 -35.64 -0.40
CA PRO A 45 1.41 -35.58 1.02
C PRO A 45 1.77 -36.96 1.59
N VAL A 46 2.80 -37.00 2.43
CA VAL A 46 3.25 -38.26 3.04
C VAL A 46 2.21 -38.71 4.07
N ALA A 47 1.48 -39.78 3.75
CA ALA A 47 0.41 -40.30 4.61
C ALA A 47 0.93 -40.89 5.94
N VAL A 48 2.19 -41.34 5.99
CA VAL A 48 2.79 -42.01 7.15
C VAL A 48 3.91 -41.17 7.74
N ASN A 49 3.87 -40.95 9.06
CA ASN A 49 4.93 -40.27 9.81
C ASN A 49 5.23 -38.84 9.31
N GLN A 50 4.16 -38.06 9.15
CA GLN A 50 4.15 -36.65 8.74
C GLN A 50 5.20 -35.77 9.45
N LEU A 51 5.42 -36.04 10.75
CA LEU A 51 6.41 -35.35 11.59
C LEU A 51 7.85 -35.58 11.11
N LEU A 52 8.15 -36.77 10.57
CA LEU A 52 9.45 -37.08 9.99
C LEU A 52 9.70 -36.27 8.72
N GLY A 53 8.67 -36.04 7.91
CA GLY A 53 8.72 -35.14 6.75
C GLY A 53 9.07 -33.70 7.14
N LEU A 54 8.45 -33.19 8.23
CA LEU A 54 8.79 -31.88 8.79
C LEU A 54 10.23 -31.82 9.30
N ALA A 55 10.64 -32.82 10.08
CA ALA A 55 11.98 -32.87 10.65
C ALA A 55 13.05 -32.92 9.55
N THR A 56 12.87 -33.78 8.55
CA THR A 56 13.78 -33.88 7.40
C THR A 56 13.87 -32.58 6.62
N GLY A 57 12.73 -31.95 6.34
CA GLY A 57 12.69 -30.61 5.75
C GLY A 57 13.50 -29.59 6.54
N ILE A 58 13.24 -29.46 7.85
CA ILE A 58 13.97 -28.50 8.71
C ILE A 58 15.48 -28.76 8.65
N PHE A 59 15.91 -30.02 8.58
CA PHE A 59 17.32 -30.36 8.43
C PHE A 59 17.89 -29.97 7.06
N LEU A 60 17.14 -30.13 5.97
CA LEU A 60 17.55 -29.70 4.62
C LEU A 60 17.74 -28.19 4.57
N THR A 61 16.75 -27.43 5.03
CA THR A 61 16.82 -25.97 5.12
C THR A 61 18.02 -25.50 5.93
N ARG A 62 18.20 -26.08 7.12
CA ARG A 62 19.33 -25.73 7.99
C ARG A 62 20.66 -26.04 7.32
N TYR A 63 20.75 -27.16 6.60
CA TYR A 63 21.97 -27.53 5.86
C TYR A 63 22.28 -26.48 4.79
N ALA A 64 21.32 -26.12 3.95
CA ALA A 64 21.49 -25.11 2.90
C ALA A 64 21.92 -23.74 3.46
N ILE A 65 21.23 -23.23 4.48
CA ILE A 65 21.58 -21.95 5.13
C ILE A 65 22.99 -21.99 5.72
N TRP A 66 23.40 -23.13 6.27
CA TRP A 66 24.73 -23.27 6.87
C TRP A 66 25.85 -23.35 5.83
N GLN A 67 25.59 -23.92 4.66
CA GLN A 67 26.57 -23.94 3.56
C GLN A 67 26.90 -22.54 3.05
N GLY A 68 25.96 -21.59 3.15
CA GLY A 68 26.20 -20.19 2.83
C GLY A 68 27.03 -19.42 3.87
N ARG A 69 27.33 -20.00 5.03
CA ARG A 69 28.05 -19.29 6.11
C ARG A 69 29.55 -19.31 5.89
N ASN A 70 30.19 -18.14 5.92
CA ASN A 70 31.64 -17.93 5.73
C ASN A 70 32.18 -18.57 4.44
N HIS A 71 31.33 -18.72 3.42
CA HIS A 71 31.76 -19.27 2.15
C HIS A 71 32.67 -18.25 1.43
N PRO A 72 33.82 -18.68 0.86
CA PRO A 72 34.80 -17.76 0.27
C PRO A 72 34.25 -17.00 -0.94
N ASP A 73 33.40 -17.66 -1.72
CA ASP A 73 32.66 -17.03 -2.82
C ASP A 73 31.29 -16.56 -2.33
N GLN A 74 31.06 -15.25 -2.39
CA GLN A 74 29.82 -14.61 -1.97
C GLN A 74 28.61 -15.00 -2.85
N ALA A 75 28.79 -15.19 -4.15
CA ALA A 75 27.68 -15.52 -5.05
C ALA A 75 27.13 -16.91 -4.73
N ILE A 76 28.04 -17.88 -4.53
CA ILE A 76 27.68 -19.24 -4.11
C ILE A 76 27.06 -19.21 -2.71
N ALA A 77 27.57 -18.38 -1.80
CA ALA A 77 27.00 -18.20 -0.47
C ALA A 77 25.53 -17.74 -0.54
N GLU A 78 25.25 -16.75 -1.37
CA GLU A 78 23.90 -16.20 -1.55
C GLU A 78 22.94 -17.25 -2.10
N ILE A 79 23.36 -18.04 -3.11
CA ILE A 79 22.56 -19.12 -3.69
C ILE A 79 22.15 -20.15 -2.63
N TRP A 80 23.10 -20.60 -1.79
CA TRP A 80 22.81 -21.57 -0.72
C TRP A 80 21.78 -21.04 0.28
N VAL A 81 21.88 -19.77 0.66
CA VAL A 81 20.90 -19.17 1.58
C VAL A 81 19.53 -19.00 0.89
N TYR A 82 19.48 -18.59 -0.39
CA TYR A 82 18.22 -18.52 -1.13
C TYR A 82 17.53 -19.88 -1.25
N LEU A 83 18.29 -20.95 -1.56
CA LEU A 83 17.77 -22.31 -1.61
C LEU A 83 17.23 -22.74 -0.23
N GLY A 84 17.94 -22.42 0.85
CA GLY A 84 17.45 -22.68 2.20
C GLY A 84 16.16 -21.92 2.53
N ILE A 85 16.04 -20.65 2.15
CA ILE A 85 14.82 -19.85 2.34
C ILE A 85 13.65 -20.44 1.52
N LEU A 86 13.91 -20.90 0.30
CA LEU A 86 12.92 -21.57 -0.56
C LEU A 86 12.44 -22.87 0.08
N GLU A 87 13.35 -23.71 0.57
CA GLU A 87 13.01 -24.94 1.31
C GLU A 87 12.21 -24.63 2.57
N ALA A 88 12.58 -23.58 3.34
CA ALA A 88 11.82 -23.13 4.50
C ALA A 88 10.37 -22.77 4.15
N THR A 89 10.17 -22.12 3.00
CA THR A 89 8.83 -21.77 2.51
C THR A 89 8.06 -23.03 2.12
N GLY A 90 8.70 -23.97 1.42
CA GLY A 90 8.13 -25.28 1.10
C GLY A 90 7.71 -26.04 2.36
N ILE A 91 8.56 -26.09 3.38
CA ILE A 91 8.24 -26.74 4.67
C ILE A 91 7.09 -26.02 5.37
N GLY A 92 7.04 -24.69 5.31
CA GLY A 92 5.93 -23.91 5.85
C GLY A 92 4.59 -24.32 5.22
N VAL A 93 4.56 -24.48 3.89
CA VAL A 93 3.37 -24.96 3.16
C VAL A 93 3.04 -26.41 3.52
N TYR A 94 4.05 -27.29 3.55
CA TYR A 94 3.87 -28.68 3.97
C TYR A 94 3.30 -28.77 5.38
N ALA A 95 3.83 -27.98 6.32
CA ALA A 95 3.35 -27.91 7.70
C ALA A 95 1.90 -27.43 7.78
N ALA A 96 1.53 -26.40 7.02
CA ALA A 96 0.17 -25.87 6.98
C ALA A 96 -0.86 -26.89 6.46
N ASN A 97 -0.46 -27.74 5.51
CA ASN A 97 -1.35 -28.78 4.95
C ASN A 97 -1.42 -30.05 5.81
N THR A 98 -0.39 -30.29 6.62
CA THR A 98 -0.21 -31.57 7.31
C THR A 98 -0.59 -31.51 8.77
N ILE A 99 -0.31 -30.40 9.45
CA ILE A 99 -0.68 -30.22 10.86
C ILE A 99 -2.12 -29.68 10.88
N PRO A 100 -3.13 -30.46 11.31
CA PRO A 100 -4.48 -29.95 11.47
C PRO A 100 -4.40 -28.81 12.49
N PRO A 101 -4.74 -27.59 12.10
CA PRO A 101 -4.55 -26.48 13.00
C PRO A 101 -5.64 -26.60 14.08
N MET A 102 -5.27 -26.43 15.36
CA MET A 102 -6.27 -26.27 16.42
C MET A 102 -7.20 -25.13 15.99
N GLU A 103 -8.50 -25.42 15.78
CA GLU A 103 -9.42 -24.51 15.08
C GLU A 103 -9.36 -23.08 15.60
N PHE A 104 -9.30 -22.92 16.93
CA PHE A 104 -9.16 -21.63 17.61
C PHE A 104 -7.89 -20.85 17.21
N PHE A 105 -6.72 -21.50 17.27
CA PHE A 105 -5.46 -20.88 16.88
C PHE A 105 -5.39 -20.62 15.39
N SER A 106 -5.99 -21.51 14.57
CA SER A 106 -5.99 -21.38 13.11
C SER A 106 -6.64 -20.07 12.65
N GLN A 107 -7.80 -19.71 13.21
CA GLN A 107 -8.58 -18.60 12.72
C GLN A 107 -8.02 -17.26 13.19
N TYR A 108 -7.54 -17.19 14.44
CA TYR A 108 -6.91 -15.99 14.96
C TYR A 108 -5.53 -15.79 14.34
N LEU A 109 -4.66 -16.80 14.37
CA LEU A 109 -3.28 -16.68 13.88
C LEU A 109 -3.24 -16.27 12.41
N VAL A 110 -4.09 -16.87 11.55
CA VAL A 110 -4.16 -16.53 10.11
C VAL A 110 -4.51 -15.06 9.88
N SER A 111 -5.44 -14.52 10.67
CA SER A 111 -5.86 -13.11 10.58
C SER A 111 -4.78 -12.11 11.03
N TRP A 112 -3.82 -12.58 11.84
CA TRP A 112 -2.70 -11.79 12.37
C TRP A 112 -1.35 -12.10 11.69
N LEU A 113 -1.34 -12.96 10.66
CA LEU A 113 -0.10 -13.36 9.98
C LEU A 113 0.69 -12.17 9.43
N GLY A 114 0.03 -11.15 8.88
CA GLY A 114 0.73 -9.97 8.37
C GLY A 114 1.40 -9.16 9.49
N VAL A 115 0.83 -9.12 10.69
CA VAL A 115 1.44 -8.47 11.87
C VAL A 115 2.67 -9.26 12.33
N ILE A 116 2.53 -10.58 12.50
CA ILE A 116 3.62 -11.46 12.91
C ILE A 116 4.76 -11.41 11.89
N ALA A 117 4.43 -11.53 10.60
CA ALA A 117 5.40 -11.47 9.50
C ALA A 117 6.10 -10.11 9.44
N SER A 118 5.41 -8.99 9.68
CA SER A 118 6.02 -7.67 9.77
C SER A 118 6.99 -7.57 10.94
N GLY A 119 6.64 -8.10 12.12
CA GLY A 119 7.54 -8.16 13.27
C GLY A 119 8.81 -8.97 12.96
N VAL A 120 8.64 -10.19 12.44
CA VAL A 120 9.76 -11.06 12.03
C VAL A 120 10.61 -10.40 10.94
N ALA A 121 9.99 -9.69 10.00
CA ALA A 121 10.67 -8.96 8.95
C ALA A 121 11.57 -7.84 9.51
N VAL A 122 11.09 -7.06 10.49
CA VAL A 122 11.90 -6.01 11.14
C VAL A 122 13.14 -6.63 11.79
N PHE A 123 12.99 -7.70 12.57
CA PHE A 123 14.12 -8.38 13.18
C PHE A 123 15.08 -8.93 12.11
N THR A 124 14.55 -9.62 11.11
CA THR A 124 15.36 -10.20 10.02
C THR A 124 16.09 -9.11 9.22
N TYR A 125 15.51 -7.91 9.09
CA TYR A 125 16.16 -6.80 8.40
C TYR A 125 17.31 -6.16 9.20
N LEU A 126 17.14 -6.04 10.52
CA LEU A 126 18.07 -5.32 11.41
C LEU A 126 19.25 -6.18 11.89
N LEU A 127 19.12 -7.50 11.88
CA LEU A 127 20.16 -8.40 12.37
C LEU A 127 21.49 -8.26 11.60
N PRO A 128 22.65 -8.30 12.29
CA PRO A 128 23.95 -8.11 11.67
C PRO A 128 24.47 -9.38 10.98
N TRP A 129 23.75 -9.87 9.96
CA TRP A 129 24.04 -11.12 9.25
C TRP A 129 25.49 -11.27 8.81
N ARG A 130 26.09 -10.15 8.36
CA ARG A 130 27.49 -10.11 7.93
C ARG A 130 28.47 -10.44 9.06
N LEU A 131 28.23 -9.94 10.28
CA LEU A 131 29.06 -10.24 11.45
C LEU A 131 28.92 -11.71 11.88
N TRP A 132 27.77 -12.32 11.61
CA TRP A 132 27.52 -13.73 11.91
C TRP A 132 28.07 -14.69 10.84
N GLY A 133 28.57 -14.14 9.73
CA GLY A 133 29.16 -14.90 8.63
C GLY A 133 28.22 -15.22 7.48
N TRP A 134 27.00 -14.68 7.47
CA TRP A 134 26.06 -14.89 6.37
C TRP A 134 26.02 -13.69 5.41
N PRO A 135 25.78 -13.93 4.11
CA PRO A 135 25.54 -12.84 3.16
C PRO A 135 24.25 -12.08 3.55
N PRO A 136 24.24 -10.75 3.58
CA PRO A 136 23.08 -9.98 4.04
C PRO A 136 21.94 -9.91 3.01
N ARG A 137 22.24 -10.02 1.71
CA ARG A 137 21.24 -9.80 0.64
C ARG A 137 20.03 -10.75 0.71
N PRO A 138 20.20 -12.08 0.88
CA PRO A 138 19.07 -13.00 0.94
C PRO A 138 18.13 -12.74 2.13
N TRP A 139 18.70 -12.41 3.29
CA TRP A 139 17.92 -12.08 4.49
C TRP A 139 17.16 -10.76 4.35
N GLN A 140 17.78 -9.75 3.75
CA GLN A 140 17.09 -8.49 3.45
C GLN A 140 15.97 -8.66 2.42
N PHE A 141 16.18 -9.51 1.41
CA PHE A 141 15.14 -9.87 0.45
C PHE A 141 13.97 -10.58 1.14
N LEU A 142 14.27 -11.58 2.00
CA LEU A 142 13.25 -12.28 2.78
C LEU A 142 12.46 -11.30 3.65
N ALA A 143 13.12 -10.43 4.41
CA ALA A 143 12.47 -9.43 5.25
C ALA A 143 11.54 -8.51 4.45
N LEU A 144 11.89 -8.18 3.21
CA LEU A 144 11.10 -7.31 2.35
C LEU A 144 9.82 -7.99 1.82
N VAL A 145 9.92 -9.27 1.49
CA VAL A 145 8.86 -10.04 0.83
C VAL A 145 7.93 -10.71 1.86
N LEU A 146 8.43 -11.04 3.05
CA LEU A 146 7.70 -11.79 4.08
C LEU A 146 6.35 -11.16 4.48
N PRO A 147 6.24 -9.85 4.76
CA PRO A 147 4.95 -9.24 5.11
C PRO A 147 3.94 -9.30 3.96
N GLY A 148 4.41 -9.12 2.72
CA GLY A 148 3.58 -9.24 1.52
C GLY A 148 3.08 -10.66 1.27
N LEU A 149 3.94 -11.68 1.44
CA LEU A 149 3.54 -13.09 1.34
C LEU A 149 2.51 -13.47 2.40
N ALA A 150 2.67 -12.96 3.62
CA ALA A 150 1.72 -13.21 4.70
C ALA A 150 0.32 -12.63 4.40
N LEU A 151 0.24 -11.46 3.75
CA LEU A 151 -1.03 -10.93 3.24
C LEU A 151 -1.61 -11.82 2.13
N GLY A 152 -0.77 -12.26 1.18
CA GLY A 152 -1.21 -13.16 0.10
C GLY A 152 -1.75 -14.51 0.59
N GLY A 153 -1.19 -15.05 1.67
CA GLY A 153 -1.67 -16.29 2.29
C GLY A 153 -2.92 -16.13 3.16
N SER A 154 -3.38 -14.91 3.43
CA SER A 154 -4.51 -14.62 4.32
C SER A 154 -5.64 -13.83 3.65
N LEU A 155 -5.70 -13.81 2.31
CA LEU A 155 -6.67 -13.03 1.52
C LEU A 155 -8.13 -13.22 1.97
N ASP A 156 -8.53 -14.44 2.32
CA ASP A 156 -9.91 -14.76 2.73
C ASP A 156 -10.27 -14.25 4.14
N LYS A 157 -9.26 -14.07 5.00
CA LYS A 157 -9.41 -13.66 6.42
C LYS A 157 -8.58 -12.41 6.73
N LEU A 158 -8.51 -11.47 5.79
CA LEU A 158 -7.74 -10.25 5.96
C LEU A 158 -8.35 -9.35 7.04
N ASN A 159 -7.56 -9.13 8.09
CA ASN A 159 -7.85 -8.11 9.09
C ASN A 159 -7.32 -6.74 8.60
N PRO A 160 -8.15 -5.68 8.55
CA PRO A 160 -7.71 -4.32 8.20
C PRO A 160 -6.52 -3.81 9.05
N LEU A 161 -6.46 -4.20 10.33
CA LEU A 161 -5.33 -3.84 11.20
C LEU A 161 -4.02 -4.48 10.72
N SER A 162 -4.08 -5.72 10.23
CA SER A 162 -2.91 -6.40 9.67
C SER A 162 -2.41 -5.68 8.40
N LEU A 163 -3.32 -5.22 7.54
CA LEU A 163 -2.97 -4.40 6.37
C LEU A 163 -2.26 -3.10 6.77
N LEU A 164 -2.74 -2.41 7.81
CA LEU A 164 -2.11 -1.19 8.30
C LEU A 164 -0.73 -1.44 8.91
N VAL A 165 -0.53 -2.52 9.66
CA VAL A 165 0.79 -2.86 10.20
C VAL A 165 1.78 -3.15 9.07
N VAL A 166 1.36 -3.91 8.05
CA VAL A 166 2.20 -4.18 6.87
C VAL A 166 2.48 -2.88 6.09
N ALA A 167 1.47 -2.00 5.95
CA ALA A 167 1.67 -0.69 5.34
C ALA A 167 2.68 0.16 6.13
N GLY A 168 2.61 0.10 7.46
CA GLY A 168 3.56 0.75 8.38
C GLY A 168 4.97 0.22 8.24
N PHE A 169 5.14 -1.10 8.07
CA PHE A 169 6.44 -1.70 7.76
C PHE A 169 7.02 -1.15 6.45
N TYR A 170 6.23 -1.12 5.37
CA TYR A 170 6.70 -0.54 4.10
C TYR A 170 6.93 0.97 4.17
N ALA A 171 6.20 1.69 5.04
CA ALA A 171 6.42 3.12 5.29
C ALA A 171 7.76 3.34 5.98
N TRP A 172 8.07 2.52 7.00
CA TRP A 172 9.37 2.51 7.67
C TRP A 172 10.51 2.19 6.69
N LEU A 173 10.31 1.19 5.82
CA LEU A 173 11.28 0.86 4.77
C LEU A 173 11.47 2.02 3.77
N ALA A 174 10.39 2.70 3.40
CA ALA A 174 10.43 3.88 2.53
C ALA A 174 11.24 5.02 3.14
N TRP A 175 11.12 5.23 4.45
CA TRP A 175 11.89 6.21 5.19
C TRP A 175 13.38 5.83 5.25
N LEU A 176 13.69 4.58 5.57
CA LEU A 176 15.08 4.08 5.62
C LEU A 176 15.80 4.15 4.27
N ARG A 177 15.11 3.76 3.19
CA ARG A 177 15.74 3.66 1.84
C ARG A 177 15.62 4.93 1.01
N GLN A 178 14.84 5.92 1.45
CA GLN A 178 14.54 7.15 0.70
C GLN A 178 14.05 6.88 -0.75
N GLN A 179 13.44 5.72 -0.98
CA GLN A 179 12.94 5.31 -2.29
C GLN A 179 11.44 5.55 -2.39
N PRO A 180 10.95 6.30 -3.39
CA PRO A 180 9.53 6.64 -3.51
C PRO A 180 8.66 5.41 -3.81
N ARG A 181 9.22 4.37 -4.43
CA ARG A 181 8.53 3.12 -4.80
C ARG A 181 7.76 2.51 -3.62
N TRP A 182 8.37 2.49 -2.43
CA TRP A 182 7.76 1.93 -1.22
C TRP A 182 6.62 2.79 -0.67
N ARG A 183 6.65 4.11 -0.89
CA ARG A 183 5.57 5.01 -0.47
C ARG A 183 4.28 4.76 -1.26
N TYR A 184 4.36 4.42 -2.55
CA TYR A 184 3.17 4.03 -3.32
C TYR A 184 2.60 2.70 -2.83
N LEU A 185 3.46 1.74 -2.46
CA LEU A 185 3.00 0.47 -1.89
C LEU A 185 2.30 0.69 -0.54
N THR A 186 2.86 1.53 0.33
CA THR A 186 2.19 1.95 1.57
C THR A 186 0.84 2.59 1.29
N LEU A 187 0.75 3.53 0.34
CA LEU A 187 -0.51 4.19 -0.02
C LEU A 187 -1.55 3.18 -0.50
N LEU A 188 -1.16 2.24 -1.37
CA LEU A 188 -2.02 1.17 -1.86
C LEU A 188 -2.57 0.33 -0.70
N LEU A 189 -1.71 -0.10 0.23
CA LEU A 189 -2.11 -0.93 1.37
C LEU A 189 -3.00 -0.18 2.36
N VAL A 190 -2.72 1.10 2.62
CA VAL A 190 -3.58 1.96 3.46
C VAL A 190 -4.96 2.12 2.81
N ASN A 191 -5.01 2.38 1.50
CA ASN A 191 -6.28 2.48 0.79
C ASN A 191 -7.07 1.18 0.85
N TRP A 192 -6.40 0.04 0.69
CA TRP A 192 -7.04 -1.26 0.81
C TRP A 192 -7.59 -1.50 2.23
N ALA A 193 -6.83 -1.14 3.27
CA ALA A 193 -7.30 -1.23 4.66
C ALA A 193 -8.53 -0.35 4.91
N ILE A 194 -8.51 0.91 4.44
CA ILE A 194 -9.65 1.85 4.58
C ILE A 194 -10.86 1.34 3.80
N ALA A 195 -10.68 0.88 2.56
CA ALA A 195 -11.75 0.32 1.73
C ALA A 195 -12.42 -0.88 2.41
N ARG A 196 -11.64 -1.73 3.09
CA ARG A 196 -12.15 -2.87 3.85
C ARG A 196 -12.93 -2.41 5.09
N TRP A 197 -12.38 -1.48 5.87
CA TRP A 197 -13.12 -0.90 7.00
C TRP A 197 -14.43 -0.24 6.59
N LEU A 198 -14.44 0.50 5.47
CA LEU A 198 -15.68 1.10 4.95
C LEU A 198 -16.72 0.02 4.64
N ALA A 199 -16.31 -1.12 4.07
CA ALA A 199 -17.20 -2.25 3.83
C ALA A 199 -17.69 -2.89 5.13
N ASP A 200 -16.79 -3.15 6.08
CA ASP A 200 -17.10 -3.81 7.35
C ASP A 200 -18.07 -2.97 8.20
N PHE A 201 -17.93 -1.65 8.22
CA PHE A 201 -18.83 -0.73 8.93
C PHE A 201 -20.08 -0.34 8.13
N SER A 202 -20.33 -0.94 6.97
CA SER A 202 -21.45 -0.56 6.07
C SER A 202 -21.45 0.92 5.65
N LEU A 203 -20.28 1.55 5.63
CA LEU A 203 -20.03 2.93 5.19
C LEU A 203 -19.52 2.98 3.73
N ALA A 204 -19.50 1.85 3.04
CA ALA A 204 -19.07 1.65 1.65
C ALA A 204 -20.04 2.29 0.65
N THR A 205 -20.19 3.61 0.73
CA THR A 205 -20.96 4.39 -0.24
C THR A 205 -20.09 4.73 -1.47
N PRO A 206 -20.70 4.93 -2.65
CA PRO A 206 -19.97 5.39 -3.84
C PRO A 206 -19.17 6.68 -3.60
N PHE A 207 -19.68 7.57 -2.73
CA PHE A 207 -18.98 8.78 -2.30
C PHE A 207 -17.72 8.46 -1.49
N ALA A 208 -17.78 7.50 -0.56
CA ALA A 208 -16.63 7.12 0.26
C ALA A 208 -15.47 6.56 -0.58
N TYR A 209 -15.78 5.68 -1.55
CA TYR A 209 -14.75 5.16 -2.48
C TYR A 209 -14.20 6.25 -3.42
N SER A 210 -15.05 7.12 -3.93
CA SER A 210 -14.60 8.26 -4.76
C SER A 210 -13.70 9.20 -3.95
N SER A 211 -14.03 9.43 -2.68
CA SER A 211 -13.23 10.24 -1.77
C SER A 211 -11.88 9.60 -1.47
N LEU A 212 -11.85 8.28 -1.28
CA LEU A 212 -10.61 7.53 -1.07
C LEU A 212 -9.67 7.69 -2.28
N VAL A 213 -10.19 7.55 -3.51
CA VAL A 213 -9.42 7.76 -4.74
C VAL A 213 -8.94 9.20 -4.86
N GLY A 214 -9.83 10.18 -4.62
CA GLY A 214 -9.47 11.60 -4.68
C GLY A 214 -8.39 11.99 -3.67
N LEU A 215 -8.51 11.54 -2.41
CA LEU A 215 -7.50 11.75 -1.37
C LEU A 215 -6.17 11.08 -1.73
N SER A 216 -6.21 9.89 -2.34
CA SER A 216 -5.00 9.21 -2.82
C SER A 216 -4.24 10.05 -3.84
N LEU A 217 -4.94 10.63 -4.82
CA LEU A 217 -4.32 11.53 -5.81
C LEU A 217 -3.71 12.79 -5.15
N LEU A 218 -4.37 13.34 -4.13
CA LEU A 218 -3.82 14.45 -3.35
C LEU A 218 -2.57 14.04 -2.57
N CYS A 219 -2.53 12.83 -2.02
CA CYS A 219 -1.35 12.28 -1.35
C CYS A 219 -0.18 12.06 -2.32
N LEU A 220 -0.44 11.70 -3.58
CA LEU A 220 0.62 11.52 -4.59
C LEU A 220 1.46 12.79 -4.80
N VAL A 221 0.88 13.98 -4.63
CA VAL A 221 1.61 15.26 -4.71
C VAL A 221 2.80 15.31 -3.76
N TRP A 222 2.69 14.69 -2.58
CA TRP A 222 3.74 14.66 -1.56
C TRP A 222 4.73 13.51 -1.75
N ILE A 223 4.26 12.40 -2.33
CA ILE A 223 5.06 11.19 -2.53
C ILE A 223 5.98 11.32 -3.75
N GLU A 224 5.46 11.90 -4.82
CA GLU A 224 6.09 11.97 -6.13
C GLU A 224 7.26 12.98 -6.16
N PRO A 225 8.52 12.54 -6.38
CA PRO A 225 9.67 13.45 -6.42
C PRO A 225 9.58 14.46 -7.56
N THR A 226 8.99 14.06 -8.71
CA THR A 226 8.85 14.94 -9.88
C THR A 226 7.94 16.14 -9.59
N CYS A 227 7.03 16.05 -8.62
CA CYS A 227 6.17 17.14 -8.16
C CYS A 227 6.90 18.22 -7.34
N GLN A 228 8.10 17.96 -6.82
CA GLN A 228 8.80 18.87 -5.91
C GLN A 228 9.61 19.96 -6.64
N GLY A 229 9.94 19.75 -7.92
CA GLY A 229 10.69 20.71 -8.74
C GLY A 229 9.81 21.76 -9.44
N ARG A 230 10.43 22.84 -9.95
CA ARG A 230 9.74 23.85 -10.80
C ARG A 230 9.11 23.23 -12.05
N GLN A 231 9.76 22.22 -12.63
CA GLN A 231 9.25 21.49 -13.79
C GLN A 231 7.97 20.68 -13.48
N GLY A 232 7.76 20.30 -12.21
CA GLY A 232 6.59 19.56 -11.74
C GLY A 232 5.35 20.38 -11.46
N LYS A 233 5.36 21.70 -11.69
CA LYS A 233 4.20 22.58 -11.38
C LYS A 233 2.93 22.13 -12.09
N SER A 234 3.04 21.72 -13.36
CA SER A 234 1.91 21.21 -14.14
C SER A 234 1.32 19.91 -13.55
N LEU A 235 2.18 18.93 -13.22
CA LEU A 235 1.74 17.67 -12.63
C LEU A 235 1.12 17.86 -11.24
N ARG A 236 1.71 18.71 -10.39
CA ARG A 236 1.18 19.06 -9.07
C ARG A 236 -0.21 19.70 -9.19
N HIS A 237 -0.38 20.61 -10.15
CA HIS A 237 -1.67 21.26 -10.39
C HIS A 237 -2.71 20.25 -10.91
N LEU A 238 -2.33 19.39 -11.86
CA LEU A 238 -3.21 18.35 -12.41
C LEU A 238 -3.67 17.36 -11.33
N LEU A 239 -2.77 16.85 -10.49
CA LEU A 239 -3.10 15.93 -9.40
C LEU A 239 -4.04 16.58 -8.37
N ARG A 240 -3.79 17.85 -8.02
CA ARG A 240 -4.67 18.62 -7.13
C ARG A 240 -6.06 18.80 -7.75
N LEU A 241 -6.12 19.18 -9.02
CA LEU A 241 -7.37 19.40 -9.75
C LEU A 241 -8.18 18.10 -9.92
N LEU A 242 -7.53 16.98 -10.25
CA LEU A 242 -8.18 15.67 -10.36
C LEU A 242 -8.63 15.16 -8.99
N GLY A 243 -7.76 15.22 -7.98
CA GLY A 243 -8.06 14.75 -6.64
C GLY A 243 -9.24 15.46 -6.01
N THR A 244 -9.24 16.80 -6.02
CA THR A 244 -10.41 17.56 -5.56
C THR A 244 -11.58 17.43 -6.52
N GLY A 245 -11.32 17.33 -7.82
CA GLY A 245 -12.32 17.14 -8.88
C GLY A 245 -13.23 15.95 -8.61
N ILE A 246 -12.61 14.80 -8.33
CA ILE A 246 -13.31 13.56 -8.01
C ILE A 246 -14.13 13.71 -6.72
N ILE A 247 -13.56 14.28 -5.65
CA ILE A 247 -14.27 14.46 -4.37
C ILE A 247 -15.48 15.37 -4.56
N ALA A 248 -15.30 16.51 -5.22
CA ALA A 248 -16.32 17.53 -5.35
C ALA A 248 -17.45 17.11 -6.32
N SER A 249 -17.09 16.45 -7.43
CA SER A 249 -18.07 15.87 -8.36
C SER A 249 -18.86 14.72 -7.74
N ALA A 250 -18.20 13.83 -6.99
CA ALA A 250 -18.90 12.76 -6.26
C ALA A 250 -19.83 13.32 -5.18
N ALA A 251 -19.41 14.36 -4.45
CA ALA A 251 -20.26 15.03 -3.48
C ALA A 251 -21.52 15.63 -4.13
N LEU A 252 -21.35 16.34 -5.25
CA LEU A 252 -22.47 16.89 -6.02
C LEU A 252 -23.39 15.79 -6.52
N TRP A 253 -22.85 14.73 -7.14
CA TRP A 253 -23.66 13.70 -7.78
C TRP A 253 -24.44 12.86 -6.77
N PHE A 254 -23.78 12.35 -5.73
CA PHE A 254 -24.40 11.41 -4.79
C PHE A 254 -25.21 12.11 -3.69
N HIS A 255 -24.92 13.38 -3.37
CA HIS A 255 -25.60 14.13 -2.30
C HIS A 255 -26.32 15.39 -2.82
N HIS A 256 -26.77 15.36 -4.08
CA HIS A 256 -27.49 16.48 -4.72
C HIS A 256 -28.81 16.82 -4.00
N GLN A 257 -29.47 15.87 -3.34
CA GLN A 257 -30.80 16.09 -2.76
C GLN A 257 -30.76 17.00 -1.52
N THR A 258 -29.76 16.84 -0.65
CA THR A 258 -29.63 17.65 0.56
C THR A 258 -28.79 18.89 0.33
N GLY A 259 -27.79 18.83 -0.56
CA GLY A 259 -26.91 19.96 -0.88
C GLY A 259 -25.96 20.39 0.25
N ILE A 260 -26.13 19.88 1.47
CA ILE A 260 -25.32 20.26 2.64
C ILE A 260 -23.88 19.78 2.48
N LEU A 261 -23.69 18.49 2.17
CA LEU A 261 -22.35 17.90 2.04
C LEU A 261 -21.52 18.56 0.93
N PRO A 262 -22.01 18.71 -0.33
CA PRO A 262 -21.26 19.43 -1.35
C PRO A 262 -21.05 20.91 -1.00
N GLY A 263 -21.99 21.55 -0.28
CA GLY A 263 -21.83 22.91 0.23
C GLY A 263 -20.68 23.06 1.23
N ILE A 264 -20.60 22.18 2.24
CA ILE A 264 -19.52 22.20 3.24
C ILE A 264 -18.17 21.90 2.59
N LEU A 265 -18.09 20.86 1.74
CA LEU A 265 -16.83 20.49 1.09
C LEU A 265 -16.32 21.57 0.14
N SER A 266 -17.22 22.23 -0.59
CA SER A 266 -16.84 23.34 -1.47
C SER A 266 -16.36 24.57 -0.68
N LEU A 267 -16.99 24.90 0.44
CA LEU A 267 -16.49 25.95 1.34
C LEU A 267 -15.11 25.60 1.90
N VAL A 268 -14.90 24.37 2.37
CA VAL A 268 -13.58 23.90 2.83
C VAL A 268 -12.54 24.02 1.72
N ALA A 269 -12.88 23.65 0.49
CA ALA A 269 -11.99 23.79 -0.66
C ALA A 269 -11.66 25.26 -0.99
N ILE A 270 -12.64 26.18 -0.90
CA ILE A 270 -12.42 27.61 -1.08
C ILE A 270 -11.46 28.15 -0.01
N PHE A 271 -11.72 27.87 1.27
CA PHE A 271 -10.85 28.31 2.36
C PHE A 271 -9.45 27.70 2.25
N ALA A 272 -9.34 26.42 1.92
CA ALA A 272 -8.05 25.78 1.69
C ALA A 272 -7.31 26.40 0.50
N GLY A 273 -8.01 26.74 -0.59
CA GLY A 273 -7.44 27.42 -1.76
C GLY A 273 -6.92 28.82 -1.44
N LEU A 274 -7.65 29.59 -0.63
CA LEU A 274 -7.24 30.92 -0.17
C LEU A 274 -6.06 30.85 0.80
N ALA A 275 -6.12 29.97 1.80
CA ALA A 275 -5.09 29.84 2.83
C ALA A 275 -3.76 29.32 2.26
N LEU A 276 -3.82 28.33 1.37
CA LEU A 276 -2.63 27.73 0.75
C LEU A 276 -2.20 28.45 -0.54
N ARG A 277 -2.98 29.43 -1.02
CA ARG A 277 -2.80 30.10 -2.33
C ARG A 277 -2.70 29.11 -3.50
N ILE A 278 -3.61 28.13 -3.52
CA ILE A 278 -3.69 27.08 -4.54
C ILE A 278 -4.95 27.29 -5.39
N ARG A 279 -4.77 27.62 -6.67
CA ARG A 279 -5.89 27.88 -7.60
C ARG A 279 -6.81 26.69 -7.82
N ALA A 280 -6.26 25.48 -7.88
CA ALA A 280 -7.05 24.27 -8.14
C ALA A 280 -8.17 24.07 -7.09
N PHE A 281 -7.87 24.30 -5.81
CA PHE A 281 -8.85 24.18 -4.74
C PHE A 281 -9.86 25.32 -4.76
N LEU A 282 -9.39 26.54 -5.02
CA LEU A 282 -10.25 27.72 -5.12
C LEU A 282 -11.26 27.59 -6.26
N TYR A 283 -10.79 27.36 -7.50
CA TYR A 283 -11.65 27.32 -8.67
C TYR A 283 -12.65 26.17 -8.61
N LEU A 284 -12.20 24.98 -8.22
CA LEU A 284 -13.10 23.84 -8.14
C LEU A 284 -14.09 23.97 -6.98
N GLY A 285 -13.65 24.51 -5.84
CA GLY A 285 -14.52 24.82 -4.70
C GLY A 285 -15.58 25.84 -5.09
N THR A 286 -15.21 26.96 -5.73
CA THR A 286 -16.15 27.95 -6.21
C THR A 286 -17.13 27.37 -7.24
N PHE A 287 -16.63 26.61 -8.22
CA PHE A 287 -17.48 25.97 -9.22
C PHE A 287 -18.51 25.04 -8.59
N THR A 288 -18.08 24.15 -7.69
CA THR A 288 -18.99 23.21 -7.02
C THR A 288 -19.95 23.90 -6.07
N PHE A 289 -19.54 24.95 -5.38
CA PHE A 289 -20.42 25.77 -4.56
C PHE A 289 -21.53 26.42 -5.38
N VAL A 290 -21.17 27.07 -6.51
CA VAL A 290 -22.14 27.71 -7.41
C VAL A 290 -23.06 26.69 -8.06
N ALA A 291 -22.52 25.55 -8.52
CA ALA A 291 -23.31 24.47 -9.10
C ALA A 291 -24.31 23.90 -8.08
N ASN A 292 -23.88 23.66 -6.84
CA ASN A 292 -24.76 23.21 -5.76
C ASN A 292 -25.85 24.25 -5.46
N ALA A 293 -25.48 25.53 -5.29
CA ALA A 293 -26.42 26.61 -5.01
C ALA A 293 -27.47 26.75 -6.12
N PHE A 294 -27.04 26.68 -7.39
CA PHE A 294 -27.94 26.69 -8.53
C PHE A 294 -28.89 25.49 -8.51
N TYR A 295 -28.37 24.28 -8.28
CA TYR A 295 -29.19 23.07 -8.22
C TYR A 295 -30.22 23.11 -7.07
N GLN A 296 -29.80 23.54 -5.87
CA GLN A 296 -30.71 23.71 -4.74
C GLN A 296 -31.77 24.79 -5.01
N LEU A 297 -31.40 25.88 -5.67
CA LEU A 297 -32.33 26.92 -6.08
C LEU A 297 -33.35 26.39 -7.09
N VAL A 298 -32.95 25.55 -8.04
CA VAL A 298 -33.87 24.88 -8.97
C VAL A 298 -34.85 23.97 -8.23
N ILE A 299 -34.38 23.13 -7.30
CA ILE A 299 -35.25 22.28 -6.48
C ILE A 299 -36.27 23.15 -5.72
N LEU A 300 -35.78 24.21 -5.06
CA LEU A 300 -36.59 25.11 -4.26
C LEU A 300 -37.66 25.83 -5.11
N ILE A 301 -37.28 26.31 -6.29
CA ILE A 301 -38.20 26.85 -7.29
C ILE A 301 -39.25 25.81 -7.62
N VAL A 302 -38.86 24.60 -8.02
CA VAL A 302 -39.79 23.53 -8.44
C VAL A 302 -40.79 23.17 -7.35
N LEU A 303 -40.34 23.04 -6.09
CA LEU A 303 -41.18 22.66 -4.95
C LEU A 303 -42.10 23.79 -4.45
N TYR A 304 -41.72 25.06 -4.63
CA TYR A 304 -42.47 26.20 -4.09
C TYR A 304 -42.84 27.21 -5.19
N PRO A 305 -44.06 27.13 -5.77
CA PRO A 305 -44.52 27.99 -6.88
C PRO A 305 -44.43 29.49 -6.60
N LEU A 306 -44.71 29.93 -5.37
CA LEU A 306 -44.63 31.33 -4.97
C LEU A 306 -43.18 31.85 -4.99
N LEU A 307 -42.22 31.00 -4.62
CA LEU A 307 -40.81 31.38 -4.63
C LEU A 307 -40.26 31.56 -6.05
N LYS A 308 -40.82 30.83 -7.05
CA LYS A 308 -40.46 31.00 -8.46
C LYS A 308 -40.65 32.45 -8.92
N TRP A 309 -41.79 33.06 -8.57
CA TRP A 309 -42.12 34.43 -8.94
C TRP A 309 -41.22 35.46 -8.24
N ILE A 310 -40.99 35.28 -6.94
CA ILE A 310 -40.10 36.16 -6.17
C ILE A 310 -38.68 36.13 -6.74
N ILE A 311 -38.12 34.95 -6.99
CA ILE A 311 -36.76 34.81 -7.54
C ILE A 311 -36.69 35.37 -8.96
N GLY A 312 -37.69 35.09 -9.82
CA GLY A 312 -37.73 35.62 -11.18
C GLY A 312 -37.69 37.16 -11.21
N LEU A 313 -38.48 37.81 -10.35
CA LEU A 313 -38.46 39.27 -10.22
C LEU A 313 -37.10 39.78 -9.69
N LEU A 314 -36.55 39.14 -8.66
CA LEU A 314 -35.28 39.53 -8.06
C LEU A 314 -34.11 39.40 -9.05
N VAL A 315 -34.06 38.32 -9.82
CA VAL A 315 -33.07 38.12 -10.89
C VAL A 315 -33.22 39.18 -11.97
N GLY A 316 -34.45 39.48 -12.41
CA GLY A 316 -34.70 40.54 -13.39
C GLY A 316 -34.20 41.91 -12.91
N VAL A 317 -34.51 42.30 -11.67
CA VAL A 317 -34.02 43.54 -11.07
C VAL A 317 -32.50 43.55 -10.94
N SER A 318 -31.90 42.43 -10.53
CA SER A 318 -30.44 42.30 -10.38
C SER A 318 -29.73 42.46 -11.72
N LEU A 319 -30.25 41.87 -12.81
CA LEU A 319 -29.69 42.02 -14.16
C LEU A 319 -29.75 43.46 -14.65
N LEU A 320 -30.87 44.15 -14.44
CA LEU A 320 -31.00 45.57 -14.75
C LEU A 320 -30.00 46.43 -13.95
N SER A 321 -29.82 46.12 -12.66
CA SER A 321 -28.86 46.81 -11.80
C SER A 321 -27.40 46.54 -12.21
N ILE A 322 -27.05 45.30 -12.54
CA ILE A 322 -25.72 44.93 -13.02
C ILE A 322 -25.43 45.64 -14.35
N ALA A 323 -26.39 45.67 -15.29
CA ALA A 323 -26.22 46.36 -16.57
C ALA A 323 -25.97 47.87 -16.37
N GLY A 324 -26.76 48.52 -15.50
CA GLY A 324 -26.57 49.95 -15.18
C GLY A 324 -25.25 50.25 -14.46
N ASN A 325 -24.82 49.38 -13.53
CA ASN A 325 -23.55 49.53 -12.83
C ASN A 325 -22.34 49.24 -13.73
N PHE A 326 -22.46 48.29 -14.65
CA PHE A 326 -21.40 47.97 -15.59
C PHE A 326 -21.16 49.13 -16.56
N GLU A 327 -22.24 49.76 -17.04
CA GLU A 327 -22.15 50.92 -17.92
C GLU A 327 -21.49 52.13 -17.22
N THR A 328 -21.86 52.39 -15.96
CA THR A 328 -21.35 53.55 -15.21
C THR A 328 -19.94 53.37 -14.66
N ARG A 329 -19.48 52.14 -14.38
CA ARG A 329 -18.18 51.85 -13.73
C ARG A 329 -17.27 50.92 -14.53
N ARG A 330 -17.51 50.78 -15.83
CA ARG A 330 -16.78 49.86 -16.72
C ARG A 330 -15.27 49.89 -16.50
N THR A 331 -14.66 51.07 -16.51
CA THR A 331 -13.21 51.25 -16.41
C THR A 331 -12.63 50.82 -15.05
N GLN A 332 -13.32 51.14 -13.96
CA GLN A 332 -12.96 50.72 -12.61
C GLN A 332 -13.10 49.20 -12.42
N LEU A 333 -14.16 48.60 -12.97
CA LEU A 333 -14.36 47.15 -12.90
C LEU A 333 -13.31 46.40 -13.72
N THR A 334 -12.94 46.92 -14.91
CA THR A 334 -11.91 46.30 -15.73
C THR A 334 -10.53 46.34 -15.08
N SER A 335 -10.16 47.44 -14.41
CA SER A 335 -8.86 47.53 -13.74
C SER A 335 -8.78 46.63 -12.50
N LEU A 336 -9.87 46.54 -11.72
CA LEU A 336 -9.95 45.60 -10.60
C LEU A 336 -9.85 44.15 -11.10
N LEU A 337 -10.62 43.77 -12.12
CA LEU A 337 -10.54 42.43 -12.71
C LEU A 337 -9.14 42.09 -13.20
N GLN A 338 -8.45 43.02 -13.87
CA GLN A 338 -7.08 42.82 -14.33
C GLN A 338 -6.09 42.63 -13.18
N ASN A 339 -6.22 43.39 -12.09
CA ASN A 339 -5.38 43.24 -10.91
C ASN A 339 -5.61 41.88 -10.22
N TRP A 340 -6.87 41.49 -10.00
CA TRP A 340 -7.20 40.17 -9.46
C TRP A 340 -6.72 39.02 -10.36
N LEU A 341 -6.85 39.17 -11.68
CA LEU A 341 -6.36 38.17 -12.63
C LEU A 341 -4.84 38.02 -12.56
N ARG A 342 -4.11 39.14 -12.42
CA ARG A 342 -2.65 39.15 -12.25
C ARG A 342 -2.23 38.48 -10.95
N ASP A 343 -2.86 38.83 -9.83
CA ASP A 343 -2.55 38.24 -8.53
C ASP A 343 -2.83 36.73 -8.53
N LEU A 344 -3.94 36.29 -9.12
CA LEU A 344 -4.25 34.86 -9.29
C LEU A 344 -3.28 34.17 -10.25
N GLN A 345 -2.72 34.86 -11.24
CA GLN A 345 -1.72 34.29 -12.14
C GLN A 345 -0.42 33.94 -11.41
N GLU A 346 -0.06 34.69 -10.37
CA GLU A 346 1.12 34.46 -9.53
C GLU A 346 0.95 33.28 -8.56
N TRP A 347 -0.29 32.91 -8.24
CA TRP A 347 -0.56 31.78 -7.35
C TRP A 347 -0.21 30.43 -8.01
N GLU A 348 0.09 29.42 -7.19
CA GLU A 348 0.30 28.05 -7.68
C GLU A 348 -1.02 27.47 -8.23
#